data_AF-A0A0F9A0N3-F1
#
_entry.id   AF-A0A0F9A0N3-F1
#
_cell.length_a   1.000
_cell.length_b   1.000
_cell.length_c   1.000
_cell.angle_alpha   90.00
_cell.angle_beta   90.00
_cell.angle_gamma   90.00
#
_symmetry.space_group_name_H-M   'P 1'
#
loop_
_entity.id
_entity.type
_entity.pdbx_description
1 polymer ?
#
loop_
_entity_poly.entity_id
_entity_poly.type
_entity_poly.pdbx_seq_one_letter_code
_entity_poly.pdbx_strand_id
1 'polypeptide(L)'
;MKKIKVLDLLQLDLKENDALNLKCMTGRAGLVRELTVPEINRPGLELSGFYENFAFQRIQIFGRGETGYLYKLAREKKQDTLETLFSHEVPCCIFTHNLEPTEDFSTVAHRTDCPVLQTDLPSSLFTNRIIRVLDNIFAPRESVHGVLVEVFGIGVLIQGSSGVGKSETALELIERSHRLVADDLVEIRRVGGNLLIGTGSGVSSHHMEIRGLGIINVAHLFGVGAIRDKKQIQVVVKLEEWDANVAYDRIGAEDNMIDLLGVHVPYLLIPIKPGRNIPIIIETAAMNERLKKMGYNSAKDFTNNVTKWLESQTARALFLNEK
;
A
#
# COMPACT_ATOMS: atom_id res chain seq x y z
N MET A 1 2.06 14.38 -6.59
CA MET A 1 2.25 13.05 -7.19
C MET A 1 3.63 13.00 -7.85
N LYS A 2 4.36 11.90 -7.70
CA LYS A 2 5.64 11.71 -8.41
C LYS A 2 5.32 11.59 -9.91
N LYS A 3 5.92 12.43 -10.74
CA LYS A 3 5.76 12.37 -12.20
C LYS A 3 6.53 11.15 -12.70
N ILE A 4 5.83 10.18 -13.28
CA ILE A 4 6.41 8.95 -13.83
C ILE A 4 6.46 9.11 -15.33
N LYS A 5 7.58 8.78 -15.95
CA LYS A 5 7.76 8.78 -17.39
C LYS A 5 7.67 7.37 -17.94
N VAL A 6 7.39 7.24 -19.23
CA VAL A 6 7.46 5.94 -19.93
C VAL A 6 8.86 5.32 -19.81
N LEU A 7 9.91 6.15 -19.83
CA LEU A 7 11.29 5.71 -19.62
C LEU A 7 11.47 4.98 -18.29
N ASP A 8 10.79 5.43 -17.23
CA ASP A 8 10.93 4.82 -15.91
C ASP A 8 10.50 3.35 -15.97
N LEU A 9 9.44 3.02 -16.73
CA LEU A 9 8.97 1.62 -16.89
C LEU A 9 10.03 0.68 -17.48
N LEU A 10 10.96 1.19 -18.29
CA LEU A 10 12.06 0.42 -18.87
C LEU A 10 13.22 0.22 -17.88
N GLN A 11 13.36 1.13 -16.93
CA GLN A 11 14.47 1.19 -15.97
C GLN A 11 14.09 0.68 -14.58
N LEU A 12 12.84 0.29 -14.36
CA LEU A 12 12.41 -0.27 -13.09
C LEU A 12 13.19 -1.55 -12.81
N ASP A 13 13.97 -1.53 -11.73
CA ASP A 13 14.57 -2.71 -11.14
C ASP A 13 13.48 -3.51 -10.41
N LEU A 14 12.73 -4.29 -11.18
CA LEU A 14 11.65 -5.14 -10.70
C LEU A 14 12.21 -6.51 -10.36
N LYS A 15 11.81 -7.04 -9.19
CA LYS A 15 12.09 -8.44 -8.83
C LYS A 15 11.63 -9.36 -9.96
N GLU A 16 12.27 -10.51 -10.15
CA GLU A 16 12.00 -11.46 -11.24
C GLU A 16 10.51 -11.74 -11.50
N ASN A 17 9.68 -11.73 -10.45
CA ASN A 17 8.23 -11.97 -10.56
C ASN A 17 7.40 -10.81 -11.12
N ASP A 18 7.91 -9.58 -11.09
CA ASP A 18 7.24 -8.37 -11.57
C ASP A 18 7.91 -7.78 -12.83
N ALA A 19 9.06 -8.33 -13.25
CA ALA A 19 9.78 -7.89 -14.44
C ALA A 19 8.86 -7.78 -15.66
N LEU A 20 8.90 -6.63 -16.34
CA LEU A 20 8.04 -6.35 -17.48
C LEU A 20 8.68 -6.73 -18.83
N ASN A 21 10.00 -6.95 -18.86
CA ASN A 21 10.79 -7.30 -20.04
C ASN A 21 10.49 -6.39 -21.24
N LEU A 22 10.45 -5.08 -21.00
CA LEU A 22 10.10 -4.10 -22.03
C LEU A 22 11.33 -3.71 -22.84
N LYS A 23 11.17 -3.68 -24.16
CA LYS A 23 12.13 -3.15 -25.13
C LYS A 23 11.47 -2.07 -25.95
N CYS A 24 12.15 -0.95 -26.15
CA CYS A 24 11.68 0.10 -27.06
C CYS A 24 12.03 -0.22 -28.52
N MET A 25 11.00 -0.27 -29.37
CA MET A 25 11.11 -0.57 -30.80
C MET A 25 11.20 0.71 -31.64
N THR A 26 10.30 1.67 -31.40
CA THR A 26 10.30 3.00 -32.06
C THR A 26 9.79 4.09 -31.11
N GLY A 27 9.85 5.35 -31.54
CA GLY A 27 9.33 6.51 -30.79
C GLY A 27 10.15 6.86 -29.55
N ARG A 28 11.48 6.68 -29.60
CA ARG A 28 12.36 6.90 -28.44
C ARG A 28 12.29 8.32 -27.86
N ALA A 29 12.04 9.32 -28.69
CA ALA A 29 11.92 10.72 -28.25
C ALA A 29 10.77 10.91 -27.26
N GLY A 30 9.67 10.15 -27.41
CA GLY A 30 8.52 10.20 -26.50
C GLY A 30 8.69 9.44 -25.20
N LEU A 31 9.81 8.77 -24.94
CA LEU A 31 10.01 8.05 -23.65
C LEU A 31 9.95 9.00 -22.45
N VAL A 32 10.08 10.31 -22.68
CA VAL A 32 9.95 11.35 -21.66
C VAL A 32 8.50 11.71 -21.31
N ARG A 33 7.51 11.19 -22.05
CA ARG A 33 6.07 11.41 -21.79
C ARG A 33 5.69 10.94 -20.39
N GLU A 34 4.82 11.70 -19.74
CA GLU A 34 4.35 11.42 -18.39
C GLU A 34 3.14 10.48 -18.43
N LEU A 35 3.14 9.48 -17.54
CA LEU A 35 1.97 8.68 -17.24
C LEU A 35 1.11 9.44 -16.23
N THR A 36 -0.13 9.73 -16.59
CA THR A 36 -1.05 10.51 -15.76
C THR A 36 -2.08 9.64 -15.03
N VAL A 37 -2.40 8.47 -15.58
CA VAL A 37 -3.40 7.53 -15.05
C VAL A 37 -2.78 6.14 -14.82
N PRO A 38 -3.18 5.42 -13.75
CA PRO A 38 -2.67 4.08 -13.44
C PRO A 38 -3.38 2.96 -14.24
N GLU A 39 -4.14 3.32 -15.28
CA GLU A 39 -4.98 2.40 -16.02
C GLU A 39 -4.39 2.06 -17.39
N ILE A 40 -4.80 0.92 -17.91
CA ILE A 40 -4.43 0.43 -19.23
C ILE A 40 -5.66 0.39 -20.13
N ASN A 41 -5.45 0.44 -21.45
CA ASN A 41 -6.50 0.25 -22.44
C ASN A 41 -6.08 -0.83 -23.44
N ARG A 42 -7.05 -1.59 -23.95
CA ARG A 42 -6.85 -2.49 -25.10
C ARG A 42 -7.70 -1.96 -26.24
N PRO A 43 -7.11 -1.32 -27.26
CA PRO A 43 -7.83 -0.50 -28.22
C PRO A 43 -8.56 -1.33 -29.30
N GLY A 44 -9.26 -2.40 -28.92
CA GLY A 44 -9.92 -3.29 -29.88
C GLY A 44 -11.09 -2.63 -30.63
N LEU A 45 -11.87 -1.79 -29.95
CA LEU A 45 -13.00 -1.06 -30.55
C LEU A 45 -12.51 0.13 -31.38
N GLU A 46 -11.48 0.83 -30.89
CA GLU A 46 -10.86 1.96 -31.56
C GLU A 46 -10.22 1.54 -32.88
N LEU A 47 -9.58 0.36 -32.90
CA LEU A 47 -9.09 -0.23 -34.14
C LEU A 47 -10.23 -0.51 -35.16
N SER A 48 -11.47 -0.70 -34.72
CA SER A 48 -12.62 -0.83 -35.62
C SER A 48 -13.23 0.52 -36.07
N GLY A 49 -12.72 1.65 -35.54
CA GLY A 49 -13.17 3.00 -35.87
C GLY A 49 -14.09 3.65 -34.83
N PHE A 50 -14.34 3.00 -33.69
CA PHE A 50 -15.19 3.56 -32.63
C PHE A 50 -14.33 4.28 -31.58
N TYR A 51 -14.33 5.62 -31.63
CA TYR A 51 -13.51 6.47 -30.75
C TYR A 51 -14.32 7.24 -29.69
N GLU A 52 -15.63 7.03 -29.59
CA GLU A 52 -16.42 7.62 -28.51
C GLU A 52 -15.91 7.09 -27.17
N ASN A 53 -15.46 8.01 -26.30
CA ASN A 53 -14.80 7.72 -25.02
C ASN A 53 -13.46 6.97 -25.11
N PHE A 54 -12.69 7.18 -26.17
CA PHE A 54 -11.34 6.62 -26.27
C PHE A 54 -10.46 7.07 -25.09
N ALA A 55 -9.99 6.11 -24.30
CA ALA A 55 -9.14 6.34 -23.14
C ALA A 55 -7.66 6.53 -23.52
N PHE A 56 -7.37 7.54 -24.35
CA PHE A 56 -6.04 7.79 -24.92
C PHE A 56 -4.94 8.05 -23.87
N GLN A 57 -5.29 8.58 -22.69
CA GLN A 57 -4.37 8.86 -21.60
C GLN A 57 -3.78 7.59 -20.95
N ARG A 58 -4.40 6.43 -21.20
CA ARG A 58 -3.96 5.13 -20.66
C ARG A 58 -2.83 4.54 -21.50
N ILE A 59 -2.07 3.62 -20.92
CA ILE A 59 -1.14 2.79 -21.69
C ILE A 59 -1.94 1.87 -22.62
N GLN A 60 -1.61 1.87 -23.92
CA GLN A 60 -2.33 1.07 -24.92
C GLN A 60 -1.65 -0.29 -25.09
N ILE A 61 -2.36 -1.38 -24.84
CA ILE A 61 -1.83 -2.75 -24.92
C ILE A 61 -2.35 -3.45 -26.17
N PHE A 62 -1.43 -3.96 -26.98
CA PHE A 62 -1.68 -4.74 -28.18
C PHE A 62 -1.36 -6.22 -27.91
N GLY A 63 -2.41 -7.03 -27.84
CA GLY A 63 -2.34 -8.48 -27.75
C GLY A 63 -2.40 -9.14 -29.13
N ARG A 64 -2.65 -10.45 -29.13
CA ARG A 64 -2.81 -11.22 -30.37
C ARG A 64 -3.99 -10.74 -31.22
N GLY A 65 -5.11 -10.38 -30.58
CA GLY A 65 -6.32 -9.92 -31.27
C GLY A 65 -6.12 -8.57 -31.95
N GLU A 66 -5.65 -7.59 -31.19
CA GLU A 66 -5.37 -6.23 -31.67
C GLU A 66 -4.30 -6.24 -32.77
N THR A 67 -3.22 -6.99 -32.56
CA THR A 67 -2.15 -7.13 -33.57
C THR A 67 -2.66 -7.84 -34.83
N GLY A 68 -3.43 -8.92 -34.69
CA GLY A 68 -4.02 -9.62 -35.82
C GLY A 68 -4.95 -8.71 -36.65
N TYR A 69 -5.68 -7.82 -35.97
CA TYR A 69 -6.50 -6.81 -36.62
C TYR A 69 -5.66 -5.73 -37.32
N LEU A 70 -4.55 -5.28 -36.74
CA LEU A 70 -3.60 -4.37 -37.41
C LEU A 70 -3.07 -4.95 -38.73
N TYR A 71 -2.70 -6.23 -38.76
CA TYR A 71 -2.28 -6.90 -40.01
C TYR A 71 -3.41 -7.01 -41.03
N LYS A 72 -4.68 -7.06 -40.59
CA LYS A 72 -5.83 -7.02 -41.49
C LYS A 72 -5.98 -5.60 -42.08
N LEU A 73 -5.93 -4.56 -41.26
CA LEU A 73 -6.03 -3.16 -41.71
C LEU A 73 -4.91 -2.78 -42.70
N ALA A 74 -3.67 -3.22 -42.44
CA ALA A 74 -2.55 -3.00 -43.33
C ALA A 74 -2.76 -3.65 -44.71
N ARG A 75 -3.30 -4.87 -44.75
CA ARG A 75 -3.66 -5.54 -46.01
C ARG A 75 -4.79 -4.83 -46.77
N GLU A 76 -5.73 -4.25 -46.04
CA GLU A 76 -6.82 -3.44 -46.59
C GLU A 76 -6.41 -1.99 -46.91
N LYS A 77 -5.15 -1.61 -46.63
CA LYS A 77 -4.61 -0.24 -46.76
C LYS A 77 -5.45 0.83 -46.05
N LYS A 78 -6.07 0.47 -44.92
CA LYS A 78 -6.88 1.38 -44.10
C LYS A 78 -6.02 2.01 -43.01
N GLN A 79 -5.47 3.18 -43.30
CA GLN A 79 -4.59 3.92 -42.39
C GLN A 79 -5.32 4.96 -41.54
N ASP A 80 -6.53 5.39 -41.93
CA ASP A 80 -7.32 6.44 -41.25
C ASP A 80 -7.51 6.17 -39.76
N THR A 81 -7.70 4.90 -39.39
CA THR A 81 -7.84 4.49 -37.99
C THR A 81 -6.56 4.75 -37.20
N LEU A 82 -5.38 4.47 -37.77
CA LEU A 82 -4.11 4.69 -37.09
C LEU A 82 -3.85 6.20 -36.93
N GLU A 83 -4.13 6.97 -37.97
CA GLU A 83 -4.05 8.43 -37.92
C GLU A 83 -4.94 9.00 -36.81
N THR A 84 -6.16 8.47 -36.67
CA THR A 84 -7.08 8.90 -35.60
C THR A 84 -6.54 8.52 -34.22
N LEU A 85 -6.02 7.30 -34.04
CA LEU A 85 -5.44 6.86 -32.76
C LEU A 85 -4.29 7.76 -32.31
N PHE A 86 -3.37 8.08 -33.22
CA PHE A 86 -2.19 8.90 -32.94
C PHE A 86 -2.44 10.41 -33.05
N SER A 87 -3.64 10.84 -33.46
CA SER A 87 -4.07 12.24 -33.34
C SER A 87 -4.19 12.67 -31.87
N HIS A 88 -4.38 11.70 -30.97
CA HIS A 88 -4.33 11.89 -29.52
C HIS A 88 -2.92 11.67 -28.98
N GLU A 89 -2.58 12.37 -27.90
CA GLU A 89 -1.29 12.19 -27.23
C GLU A 89 -1.28 10.91 -26.37
N VAL A 90 -1.13 9.77 -27.03
CA VAL A 90 -1.01 8.46 -26.39
C VAL A 90 0.34 8.38 -25.65
N PRO A 91 0.38 7.98 -24.36
CA PRO A 91 1.64 7.93 -23.62
C PRO A 91 2.62 6.90 -24.19
N CYS A 92 2.14 5.67 -24.44
CA CYS A 92 2.88 4.63 -25.14
C CYS A 92 1.97 3.48 -25.59
N CYS A 93 2.45 2.72 -26.57
CA CYS A 93 1.82 1.50 -27.07
C CYS A 93 2.73 0.30 -26.75
N ILE A 94 2.17 -0.79 -26.22
CA ILE A 94 2.92 -1.97 -25.81
C ILE A 94 2.41 -3.22 -26.52
N PHE A 95 3.28 -3.88 -27.29
CA PHE A 95 3.01 -5.14 -27.95
C PHE A 95 3.46 -6.31 -27.08
N THR A 96 2.54 -7.24 -26.83
CA THR A 96 2.78 -8.44 -26.00
C THR A 96 3.10 -9.67 -26.87
N HIS A 97 3.50 -10.79 -26.25
CA HIS A 97 3.84 -12.04 -26.95
C HIS A 97 4.97 -11.94 -27.99
N ASN A 98 5.91 -11.01 -27.80
CA ASN A 98 6.97 -10.72 -28.77
C ASN A 98 6.44 -10.40 -30.19
N LEU A 99 5.22 -9.87 -30.27
CA LEU A 99 4.61 -9.46 -31.53
C LEU A 99 5.19 -8.12 -31.97
N GLU A 100 5.27 -7.94 -33.28
CA GLU A 100 5.75 -6.69 -33.87
C GLU A 100 4.59 -5.89 -34.46
N PRO A 101 4.59 -4.55 -34.29
CA PRO A 101 3.68 -3.66 -35.00
C PRO A 101 3.86 -3.78 -36.52
N THR A 102 2.83 -3.41 -37.28
CA THR A 102 2.96 -3.26 -38.74
C THR A 102 3.88 -2.07 -39.08
N GLU A 103 4.46 -2.06 -40.29
CA GLU A 103 5.31 -0.94 -40.74
C GLU A 103 4.58 0.40 -40.73
N ASP A 104 3.33 0.42 -41.18
CA ASP A 104 2.45 1.60 -41.15
C ASP A 104 2.30 2.14 -39.72
N PHE A 105 2.03 1.25 -38.75
CA PHE A 105 1.90 1.63 -37.35
C PHE A 105 3.21 2.21 -36.80
N SER A 106 4.33 1.57 -37.11
CA SER A 106 5.66 2.02 -36.67
C SER A 106 6.02 3.39 -37.26
N THR A 107 5.61 3.64 -38.51
CA THR A 107 5.84 4.91 -39.21
C THR A 107 5.03 6.05 -38.58
N VAL A 108 3.73 5.84 -38.33
CA VAL A 108 2.87 6.84 -37.70
C VAL A 108 3.28 7.10 -36.25
N ALA A 109 3.63 6.04 -35.50
CA ALA A 109 4.12 6.17 -34.13
C ALA A 109 5.45 6.94 -34.07
N HIS A 110 6.37 6.72 -35.02
CA HIS A 110 7.62 7.47 -35.10
C HIS A 110 7.37 8.95 -35.40
N ARG A 111 6.48 9.27 -36.35
CA ARG A 111 6.15 10.65 -36.72
C ARG A 111 5.52 11.44 -35.59
N THR A 112 4.77 10.76 -34.71
CA THR A 112 4.09 11.38 -33.56
C THR A 112 4.89 11.24 -32.28
N ASP A 113 6.14 10.78 -32.33
CA ASP A 113 6.99 10.50 -31.17
C ASP A 113 6.30 9.62 -30.11
N CYS A 114 5.40 8.71 -30.50
CA CYS A 114 4.76 7.79 -29.57
C CYS A 114 5.65 6.57 -29.33
N PRO A 115 6.10 6.31 -28.09
CA PRO A 115 6.90 5.13 -27.79
C PRO A 115 6.13 3.84 -28.07
N VAL A 116 6.73 2.99 -28.89
CA VAL A 116 6.25 1.61 -29.09
C VAL A 116 7.20 0.67 -28.39
N LEU A 117 6.68 -0.03 -27.39
CA LEU A 117 7.40 -1.00 -26.60
C LEU A 117 6.94 -2.41 -26.95
N GLN A 118 7.81 -3.39 -26.71
CA GLN A 118 7.55 -4.80 -26.92
C GLN A 118 7.95 -5.58 -25.68
N THR A 119 7.20 -6.63 -25.36
CA THR A 119 7.52 -7.61 -24.31
C THR A 119 7.27 -9.02 -24.82
N ASP A 120 8.07 -9.97 -24.34
CA ASP A 120 7.90 -11.41 -24.59
C ASP A 120 6.73 -12.02 -23.78
N LEU A 121 6.28 -11.31 -22.74
CA LEU A 121 5.24 -11.79 -21.83
C LEU A 121 3.87 -11.93 -22.52
N PRO A 122 3.07 -12.95 -22.15
CA PRO A 122 1.67 -13.04 -22.56
C PRO A 122 0.81 -11.87 -22.08
N SER A 123 -0.22 -11.49 -22.84
CA SER A 123 -1.08 -10.34 -22.54
C SER A 123 -1.65 -10.35 -21.13
N SER A 124 -2.14 -11.50 -20.63
CA SER A 124 -2.71 -11.63 -19.28
C SER A 124 -1.66 -11.43 -18.19
N LEU A 125 -0.49 -12.04 -18.33
CA LEU A 125 0.60 -11.92 -17.38
C LEU A 125 1.14 -10.49 -17.34
N PHE A 126 1.40 -9.90 -18.51
CA PHE A 126 1.86 -8.52 -18.63
C PHE A 126 0.86 -7.54 -18.01
N THR A 127 -0.43 -7.68 -18.33
CA THR A 127 -1.51 -6.84 -17.78
C THR A 127 -1.54 -6.88 -16.26
N ASN A 128 -1.45 -8.07 -15.65
CA ASN A 128 -1.44 -8.19 -14.20
C ASN A 128 -0.20 -7.54 -13.57
N ARG A 129 0.98 -7.69 -14.19
CA ARG A 129 2.23 -7.09 -13.69
C ARG A 129 2.20 -5.56 -13.80
N ILE A 130 1.83 -5.02 -14.95
CA ILE A 130 1.81 -3.57 -15.16
C ILE A 130 0.79 -2.89 -14.25
N ILE A 131 -0.40 -3.47 -14.03
CA ILE A 131 -1.39 -2.93 -13.10
C ILE A 131 -0.81 -2.86 -11.69
N ARG A 132 -0.18 -3.93 -11.18
CA ARG A 132 0.46 -3.92 -9.85
C ARG A 132 1.56 -2.86 -9.73
N VAL A 133 2.37 -2.71 -10.78
CA VAL A 133 3.42 -1.69 -10.85
C VAL A 133 2.80 -0.30 -10.78
N LEU A 134 1.83 -0.01 -11.64
CA LEU A 134 1.14 1.28 -11.69
C LEU A 134 0.43 1.57 -10.35
N ASP A 135 -0.32 0.62 -9.80
CA ASP A 135 -0.99 0.76 -8.50
C ASP A 135 -0.01 1.14 -7.38
N ASN A 136 1.18 0.53 -7.36
CA ASN A 136 2.18 0.85 -6.35
C ASN A 136 2.80 2.24 -6.57
N ILE A 137 3.05 2.64 -7.82
CA ILE A 137 3.67 3.95 -8.08
C ILE A 137 2.67 5.09 -7.86
N PHE A 138 1.41 4.92 -8.28
CA PHE A 138 0.32 5.88 -8.11
C PHE A 138 -0.42 5.78 -6.78
N ALA A 139 -0.09 4.80 -5.93
CA ALA A 139 -0.64 4.63 -4.58
C ALA A 139 -0.71 5.97 -3.83
N PRO A 140 -1.88 6.36 -3.27
CA PRO A 140 -2.00 7.52 -2.41
C PRO A 140 -0.99 7.44 -1.26
N ARG A 141 -0.36 8.57 -0.94
CA ARG A 141 0.67 8.66 0.11
C ARG A 141 0.41 9.84 1.01
N GLU A 142 0.74 9.67 2.28
CA GLU A 142 0.75 10.71 3.30
C GLU A 142 1.95 10.48 4.22
N SER A 143 2.45 11.54 4.85
CA SER A 143 3.48 11.42 5.89
C SER A 143 2.88 11.83 7.21
N VAL A 144 3.05 10.98 8.22
CA VAL A 144 2.54 11.22 9.56
C VAL A 144 3.69 11.22 10.55
N HIS A 145 3.58 12.08 11.57
CA HIS A 145 4.52 12.06 12.68
C HIS A 145 4.16 10.91 13.64
N GLY A 146 5.16 10.10 13.99
CA GLY A 146 4.98 8.91 14.83
C GLY A 146 6.10 7.92 14.66
N VAL A 147 5.95 6.76 15.29
CA VAL A 147 6.92 5.68 15.27
C VAL A 147 6.23 4.41 14.81
N LEU A 148 6.76 3.78 13.78
CA LEU A 148 6.23 2.52 13.25
C LEU A 148 7.13 1.37 13.68
N VAL A 149 6.54 0.39 14.36
CA VAL A 149 7.22 -0.81 14.85
C VAL A 149 6.48 -2.08 14.44
N GLU A 150 7.21 -3.18 14.27
CA GLU A 150 6.66 -4.53 14.11
C GLU A 150 6.72 -5.26 15.46
N VAL A 151 5.55 -5.51 16.05
CA VAL A 151 5.39 -6.19 17.34
C VAL A 151 4.68 -7.53 17.12
N PHE A 152 5.36 -8.65 17.39
CA PHE A 152 4.86 -10.01 17.09
C PHE A 152 4.33 -10.22 15.66
N GLY A 153 4.91 -9.51 14.69
CA GLY A 153 4.48 -9.55 13.29
C GLY A 153 3.30 -8.63 12.95
N ILE A 154 2.76 -7.88 13.91
CA ILE A 154 1.74 -6.84 13.70
C ILE A 154 2.43 -5.49 13.56
N GLY A 155 2.10 -4.70 12.53
CA GLY A 155 2.60 -3.33 12.42
C GLY A 155 1.78 -2.38 13.27
N VAL A 156 2.45 -1.69 14.20
CA VAL A 156 1.85 -0.75 15.15
C VAL A 156 2.41 0.64 14.88
N LEU A 157 1.53 1.58 14.51
CA LEU A 157 1.86 3.00 14.38
C LEU A 157 1.60 3.70 15.72
N ILE A 158 2.66 4.13 16.39
CA ILE A 158 2.62 4.84 17.66
C ILE A 158 2.60 6.35 17.38
N GLN A 159 1.52 7.01 17.76
CA GLN A 159 1.30 8.45 17.64
C GLN A 159 1.22 9.11 19.01
N GLY A 160 1.28 10.43 19.05
CA GLY A 160 1.21 11.20 20.30
C GLY A 160 2.02 12.48 20.21
N SER A 161 1.86 13.35 21.20
CA SER A 161 2.55 14.64 21.30
C SER A 161 4.08 14.48 21.30
N SER A 162 4.79 15.54 20.92
CA SER A 162 6.27 15.53 21.00
C SER A 162 6.72 15.40 22.46
N GLY A 163 7.72 14.55 22.72
CA GLY A 163 8.23 14.30 24.07
C GLY A 163 7.37 13.42 24.96
N VAL A 164 6.25 12.87 24.46
CA VAL A 164 5.39 11.96 25.25
C VAL A 164 6.02 10.57 25.49
N GLY A 165 7.19 10.28 24.90
CA GLY A 165 7.89 9.01 25.08
C GLY A 165 7.73 7.98 23.95
N LYS A 166 7.38 8.41 22.72
CA LYS A 166 7.16 7.50 21.58
C LYS A 166 8.43 6.72 21.22
N SER A 167 9.55 7.42 21.07
CA SER A 167 10.84 6.85 20.65
C SER A 167 11.43 5.99 21.76
N GLU A 168 11.30 6.40 23.03
CA GLU A 168 11.69 5.60 24.20
C GLU A 168 10.87 4.31 24.33
N THR A 169 9.55 4.38 24.08
CA THR A 169 8.68 3.19 24.05
C THR A 169 9.10 2.24 22.93
N ALA A 170 9.44 2.77 21.75
CA ALA A 170 9.93 1.97 20.64
C ALA A 170 11.30 1.34 20.94
N LEU A 171 12.19 2.05 21.64
CA LEU A 171 13.48 1.52 22.06
C LEU A 171 13.34 0.32 23.01
N GLU A 172 12.45 0.40 24.01
CA GLU A 172 12.17 -0.73 24.90
C GLU A 172 11.51 -1.91 24.15
N LEU A 173 10.67 -1.64 23.15
CA LEU A 173 10.14 -2.70 22.28
C LEU A 173 11.27 -3.38 21.46
N ILE A 174 12.22 -2.61 20.95
CA ILE A 174 13.38 -3.16 20.21
C ILE A 174 14.24 -4.05 21.13
N GLU A 175 14.47 -3.63 22.38
CA GLU A 175 15.18 -4.42 23.39
C GLU A 175 14.46 -5.77 23.65
N ARG A 176 13.12 -5.78 23.54
CA ARG A 176 12.27 -6.98 23.60
C ARG A 176 12.19 -7.77 22.29
N SER A 177 13.15 -7.56 21.37
CA SER A 177 13.26 -8.24 20.07
C SER A 177 12.17 -7.91 19.04
N HIS A 178 11.46 -6.79 19.21
CA HIS A 178 10.62 -6.22 18.15
C HIS A 178 11.45 -5.40 17.17
N ARG A 179 10.84 -4.97 16.05
CA ARG A 179 11.59 -4.31 14.98
C ARG A 179 11.13 -2.88 14.75
N LEU A 180 12.09 -1.98 14.60
CA LEU A 180 11.85 -0.62 14.14
C LEU A 180 11.63 -0.60 12.63
N VAL A 181 10.58 0.09 12.19
CA VAL A 181 10.36 0.40 10.77
C VAL A 181 10.76 1.85 10.48
N ALA A 182 10.26 2.78 11.30
CA ALA A 182 10.50 4.21 11.16
C ALA A 182 10.31 4.90 12.50
N ASP A 183 11.10 5.94 12.76
CA ASP A 183 10.96 6.86 13.89
C ASP A 183 10.76 8.29 13.36
N ASP A 184 10.08 9.12 14.14
CA ASP A 184 9.69 10.51 13.83
C ASP A 184 8.73 10.69 12.63
N LEU A 185 9.15 10.35 11.41
CA LEU A 185 8.37 10.57 10.18
C LEU A 185 8.11 9.24 9.44
N VAL A 186 6.84 8.84 9.40
CA VAL A 186 6.39 7.62 8.73
C VAL A 186 5.70 7.98 7.42
N GLU A 187 6.23 7.50 6.30
CA GLU A 187 5.55 7.60 5.01
C GLU A 187 4.57 6.43 4.87
N ILE A 188 3.29 6.72 4.75
CA ILE A 188 2.21 5.76 4.60
C ILE A 188 1.75 5.74 3.15
N ARG A 189 1.55 4.55 2.59
CA ARG A 189 1.02 4.35 1.24
C ARG A 189 -0.16 3.39 1.27
N ARG A 190 -1.23 3.69 0.53
CA ARG A 190 -2.35 2.76 0.35
C ARG A 190 -2.15 1.93 -0.91
N VAL A 191 -1.91 0.63 -0.74
CA VAL A 191 -1.66 -0.34 -1.82
C VAL A 191 -2.83 -1.33 -1.90
N GLY A 192 -3.19 -1.76 -3.11
CA GLY A 192 -4.23 -2.78 -3.32
C GLY A 192 -5.61 -2.37 -2.80
N GLY A 193 -5.88 -1.06 -2.68
CA GLY A 193 -7.15 -0.50 -2.23
C GLY A 193 -7.35 -0.45 -0.71
N ASN A 194 -6.80 -1.39 0.07
CA ASN A 194 -7.07 -1.50 1.50
C ASN A 194 -5.85 -1.77 2.41
N LEU A 195 -4.64 -1.91 1.86
CA LEU A 195 -3.44 -2.16 2.65
C LEU A 195 -2.67 -0.86 2.86
N LEU A 196 -2.48 -0.47 4.12
CA LEU A 196 -1.60 0.63 4.48
C LEU A 196 -0.20 0.09 4.74
N ILE A 197 0.77 0.48 3.91
CA ILE A 197 2.18 0.14 4.09
C ILE A 197 2.91 1.39 4.58
N GLY A 198 3.55 1.29 5.74
CA GLY A 198 4.41 2.33 6.27
C GLY A 198 5.89 2.03 6.03
N THR A 199 6.68 3.08 5.78
CA THR A 199 8.13 3.05 5.56
C THR A 199 8.81 4.24 6.22
N GLY A 200 10.10 4.08 6.55
CA GLY A 200 10.97 5.21 6.93
C GLY A 200 11.28 6.13 5.74
N SER A 201 11.70 7.35 6.02
CA SER A 201 12.01 8.38 5.02
C SER A 201 13.49 8.42 4.65
N GLY A 202 13.90 7.69 3.61
CA GLY A 202 15.24 7.83 3.02
C GLY A 202 16.39 7.63 4.01
N VAL A 203 17.22 8.66 4.21
CA VAL A 203 18.48 8.62 4.98
C VAL A 203 18.25 8.42 6.49
N SER A 204 17.09 8.82 7.03
CA SER A 204 16.75 8.61 8.45
C SER A 204 16.28 7.18 8.75
N SER A 205 16.16 6.32 7.72
CA SER A 205 15.80 4.91 7.93
C SER A 205 16.76 4.27 8.93
N HIS A 206 16.20 3.60 9.94
CA HIS A 206 16.91 2.91 11.03
C HIS A 206 17.66 3.80 12.04
N HIS A 207 17.51 5.13 11.95
CA HIS A 207 18.00 6.05 12.98
C HIS A 207 16.85 6.42 13.93
N MET A 208 17.21 6.76 15.15
CA MET A 208 16.27 7.17 16.20
C MET A 208 16.89 8.31 17.02
N GLU A 209 16.11 9.35 17.31
CA GLU A 209 16.53 10.43 18.21
C GLU A 209 16.08 10.12 19.63
N ILE A 210 17.02 10.05 20.58
CA ILE A 210 16.72 9.90 22.00
C ILE A 210 17.19 11.14 22.75
N ARG A 211 16.28 11.78 23.48
CA ARG A 211 16.61 12.98 24.26
C ARG A 211 17.65 12.66 25.33
N GLY A 212 18.70 13.48 25.39
CA GLY A 212 19.82 13.28 26.32
C GLY A 212 20.91 12.33 25.81
N LEU A 213 20.64 11.56 24.75
CA LEU A 213 21.63 10.67 24.12
C LEU A 213 22.04 11.14 22.71
N GLY A 214 21.12 11.73 21.95
CA GLY A 214 21.30 12.12 20.55
C GLY A 214 20.75 11.08 19.57
N ILE A 215 21.21 11.15 18.32
CA ILE A 215 20.78 10.24 17.25
C ILE A 215 21.58 8.93 17.34
N ILE A 216 20.87 7.81 17.37
CA ILE A 216 21.45 6.46 17.37
C ILE A 216 21.10 5.70 16.09
N ASN A 217 21.95 4.74 15.71
CA ASN A 217 21.67 3.81 14.63
C ASN A 217 21.24 2.46 15.21
N VAL A 218 19.96 2.11 15.03
CA VAL A 218 19.37 0.91 15.62
C VAL A 218 19.95 -0.38 15.02
N ALA A 219 20.24 -0.38 13.71
CA ALA A 219 20.80 -1.54 13.03
C ALA A 219 22.21 -1.88 13.54
N HIS A 220 23.02 -0.88 13.88
CA HIS A 220 24.38 -1.09 14.40
C HIS A 220 24.37 -1.51 15.87
N LEU A 221 23.45 -1.00 16.68
CA LEU A 221 23.38 -1.30 18.11
C LEU A 221 22.71 -2.65 18.40
N PHE A 222 21.61 -2.97 17.71
CA PHE A 222 20.77 -4.14 17.97
C PHE A 222 20.78 -5.18 16.84
N GLY A 223 21.54 -4.91 15.77
CA GLY A 223 21.68 -5.79 14.62
C GLY A 223 20.55 -5.67 13.58
N VAL A 224 20.77 -6.28 12.42
CA VAL A 224 19.81 -6.26 11.30
C VAL A 224 18.44 -6.89 11.63
N GLY A 225 18.38 -7.73 12.67
CA GLY A 225 17.14 -8.34 13.13
C GLY A 225 16.17 -7.37 13.82
N ALA A 226 16.68 -6.23 14.30
CA ALA A 226 15.94 -5.18 15.02
C ALA A 226 15.30 -4.14 14.10
N ILE A 227 15.48 -4.26 12.78
CA ILE A 227 14.98 -3.29 11.81
C ILE A 227 14.14 -3.95 10.71
N ARG A 228 13.31 -3.15 10.05
CA ARG A 228 12.49 -3.55 8.91
C ARG A 228 12.26 -2.38 7.98
N ASP A 229 12.46 -2.54 6.66
CA ASP A 229 12.29 -1.40 5.74
C ASP A 229 10.85 -0.92 5.58
N LYS A 230 9.90 -1.87 5.67
CA LYS A 230 8.48 -1.62 5.49
C LYS A 230 7.62 -2.59 6.28
N LYS A 231 6.47 -2.10 6.75
CA LYS A 231 5.47 -2.93 7.43
C LYS A 231 4.06 -2.45 7.13
N GLN A 232 3.12 -3.40 7.05
CA GLN A 232 1.70 -3.06 7.00
C GLN A 232 1.26 -2.50 8.35
N ILE A 233 0.61 -1.34 8.35
CA ILE A 233 -0.01 -0.75 9.54
C ILE A 233 -1.32 -1.49 9.79
N GLN A 234 -1.44 -2.07 10.99
CA GLN A 234 -2.57 -2.91 11.38
C GLN A 234 -3.21 -2.45 12.68
N VAL A 235 -2.48 -1.68 13.50
CA VAL A 235 -2.99 -1.04 14.71
C VAL A 235 -2.38 0.36 14.80
N VAL A 236 -3.18 1.33 15.23
CA VAL A 236 -2.72 2.66 15.61
C VAL A 236 -2.85 2.79 17.12
N VAL A 237 -1.76 3.20 17.78
CA VAL A 237 -1.73 3.47 19.21
C VAL A 237 -1.42 4.94 19.39
N LYS A 238 -2.30 5.70 20.03
CA LYS A 238 -2.02 7.07 20.45
C LYS A 238 -1.64 7.08 21.93
N LEU A 239 -0.45 7.57 22.19
CA LEU A 239 0.04 7.87 23.52
C LEU A 239 -0.38 9.30 23.91
N GLU A 240 -0.96 9.43 25.09
CA GLU A 240 -1.32 10.73 25.66
C GLU A 240 -0.97 10.81 27.14
N GLU A 241 -0.79 12.02 27.64
CA GLU A 241 -0.66 12.24 29.08
C GLU A 241 -1.98 11.89 29.76
N TRP A 242 -1.91 11.24 30.91
CA TRP A 242 -3.12 10.88 31.65
C TRP A 242 -3.92 12.12 32.04
N ASP A 243 -5.18 12.15 31.64
CA ASP A 243 -6.14 13.16 32.04
C ASP A 243 -7.25 12.53 32.90
N ALA A 244 -7.51 13.13 34.07
CA ALA A 244 -8.58 12.70 34.97
C ALA A 244 -9.98 12.88 34.36
N ASN A 245 -10.12 13.78 33.38
CA ASN A 245 -11.38 14.11 32.73
C ASN A 245 -11.69 13.18 31.55
N VAL A 246 -10.73 12.37 31.09
CA VAL A 246 -10.91 11.45 29.98
C VAL A 246 -11.31 10.07 30.50
N ALA A 247 -12.46 9.58 30.06
CA ALA A 247 -12.91 8.22 30.36
C ALA A 247 -12.19 7.22 29.44
N TYR A 248 -11.18 6.54 29.99
CA TYR A 248 -10.49 5.46 29.28
C TYR A 248 -11.31 4.18 29.28
N ASP A 249 -11.41 3.52 28.12
CA ASP A 249 -12.07 2.22 27.99
C ASP A 249 -11.36 1.18 28.86
N ARG A 250 -12.16 0.47 29.68
CA ARG A 250 -11.70 -0.55 30.64
C ARG A 250 -12.05 -1.98 30.20
N ILE A 251 -12.98 -2.12 29.26
CA ILE A 251 -13.58 -3.40 28.88
C ILE A 251 -13.14 -3.80 27.46
N GLY A 252 -12.80 -2.81 26.61
CA GLY A 252 -12.43 -3.08 25.22
C GLY A 252 -13.62 -3.51 24.38
N ALA A 253 -14.83 -3.09 24.77
CA ALA A 253 -16.08 -3.48 24.12
C ALA A 253 -16.33 -2.72 22.82
N GLU A 254 -15.77 -1.51 22.69
CA GLU A 254 -15.88 -0.68 21.50
C GLU A 254 -14.66 -0.89 20.59
N ASP A 255 -14.90 -1.32 19.36
CA ASP A 255 -13.87 -1.38 18.32
C ASP A 255 -13.64 0.04 17.78
N ASN A 256 -12.79 0.79 18.49
CA ASN A 256 -12.35 2.10 18.03
C ASN A 256 -11.52 1.96 16.75
N MET A 257 -11.86 2.76 15.74
CA MET A 257 -11.19 2.77 14.43
C MET A 257 -10.79 4.18 14.06
N ILE A 258 -9.65 4.33 13.38
CA ILE A 258 -9.21 5.59 12.77
C ILE A 258 -9.14 5.44 11.26
N ASP A 259 -9.52 6.49 10.52
CA ASP A 259 -9.31 6.55 9.07
C ASP A 259 -7.90 7.04 8.76
N LEU A 260 -7.17 6.25 7.96
CA LEU A 260 -5.88 6.62 7.40
C LEU A 260 -5.92 6.36 5.89
N LEU A 261 -5.81 7.41 5.08
CA LEU A 261 -5.92 7.34 3.61
C LEU A 261 -7.21 6.63 3.12
N GLY A 262 -8.34 6.78 3.84
CA GLY A 262 -9.60 6.10 3.50
C GLY A 262 -9.64 4.62 3.89
N VAL A 263 -8.73 4.16 4.76
CA VAL A 263 -8.71 2.80 5.32
C VAL A 263 -8.92 2.88 6.82
N HIS A 264 -9.93 2.16 7.32
CA HIS A 264 -10.20 2.06 8.75
C HIS A 264 -9.24 1.07 9.43
N VAL A 265 -8.52 1.53 10.45
CA VAL A 265 -7.55 0.75 11.23
C VAL A 265 -7.94 0.77 12.71
N PRO A 266 -7.82 -0.35 13.45
CA PRO A 266 -7.99 -0.37 14.90
C PRO A 266 -7.15 0.70 15.60
N TYR A 267 -7.77 1.41 16.52
CA TYR A 267 -7.20 2.56 17.23
C TYR A 267 -7.30 2.37 18.74
N LEU A 268 -6.17 2.57 19.44
CA LEU A 268 -6.10 2.48 20.89
C LEU A 268 -5.51 3.76 21.48
N LEU A 269 -6.17 4.30 22.50
CA LEU A 269 -5.68 5.43 23.28
C LEU A 269 -5.06 4.91 24.58
N ILE A 270 -3.76 5.11 24.77
CA ILE A 270 -3.03 4.65 25.96
C ILE A 270 -2.55 5.85 26.76
N PRO A 271 -3.08 6.04 27.99
CA PRO A 271 -2.59 7.10 28.85
C PRO A 271 -1.30 6.72 29.55
N ILE A 272 -0.36 7.65 29.53
CA ILE A 272 0.95 7.55 30.16
C ILE A 272 0.87 8.10 31.57
N LYS A 273 1.32 7.28 32.52
CA LYS A 273 1.46 7.62 33.94
C LYS A 273 2.73 6.95 34.47
N PRO A 274 3.49 7.60 35.37
CA PRO A 274 4.63 6.97 36.02
C PRO A 274 4.27 5.59 36.59
N GLY A 275 5.14 4.61 36.34
CA GLY A 275 4.93 3.21 36.77
C GLY A 275 4.16 2.33 35.79
N ARG A 276 3.61 2.85 34.68
CA ARG A 276 3.04 2.02 33.61
C ARG A 276 4.13 1.60 32.63
N ASN A 277 4.23 0.30 32.36
CA ASN A 277 5.05 -0.22 31.27
C ASN A 277 4.25 -0.17 29.97
N ILE A 278 4.49 0.85 29.15
CA ILE A 278 3.77 1.09 27.89
C ILE A 278 4.06 0.00 26.85
N PRO A 279 5.32 -0.46 26.67
CA PRO A 279 5.62 -1.57 25.75
C PRO A 279 4.79 -2.83 25.98
N ILE A 280 4.59 -3.24 27.23
CA ILE A 280 3.74 -4.41 27.56
C ILE A 280 2.29 -4.19 27.12
N ILE A 281 1.77 -2.97 27.24
CA ILE A 281 0.40 -2.65 26.79
C ILE A 281 0.32 -2.73 25.26
N ILE A 282 1.34 -2.24 24.55
CA ILE A 282 1.42 -2.33 23.08
C ILE A 282 1.56 -3.77 22.61
N GLU A 283 2.39 -4.58 23.28
CA GLU A 283 2.51 -6.03 23.05
C GLU A 283 1.17 -6.73 23.21
N THR A 284 0.44 -6.40 24.29
CA THR A 284 -0.89 -6.94 24.57
C THR A 284 -1.91 -6.52 23.50
N ALA A 285 -1.87 -5.26 23.06
CA ALA A 285 -2.72 -4.76 21.99
C ALA A 285 -2.46 -5.49 20.65
N ALA A 286 -1.18 -5.71 20.29
CA ALA A 286 -0.81 -6.46 19.11
C ALA A 286 -1.28 -7.91 19.17
N MET A 287 -1.15 -8.58 20.32
CA MET A 287 -1.67 -9.94 20.53
C MET A 287 -3.20 -9.98 20.45
N ASN A 288 -3.90 -9.01 21.06
CA ASN A 288 -5.36 -8.92 21.00
C ASN A 288 -5.84 -8.72 19.56
N GLU A 289 -5.19 -7.85 18.79
CA GLU A 289 -5.53 -7.66 17.37
C GLU A 289 -5.31 -8.95 16.56
N ARG A 290 -4.23 -9.68 16.84
CA ARG A 290 -3.99 -10.98 16.22
C ARG A 290 -5.09 -11.99 16.57
N LEU A 291 -5.55 -12.03 17.81
CA LEU A 291 -6.66 -12.88 18.25
C LEU A 291 -7.97 -12.52 17.55
N LYS A 292 -8.30 -11.22 17.44
CA LYS A 292 -9.48 -10.75 16.71
C LYS A 292 -9.46 -11.22 15.26
N LYS A 293 -8.31 -11.14 14.59
CA LYS A 293 -8.13 -11.67 13.21
C LYS A 293 -8.29 -13.19 13.10
N MET A 294 -8.07 -13.93 14.18
CA MET A 294 -8.32 -15.37 14.27
C MET A 294 -9.78 -15.69 14.64
N GLY A 295 -10.63 -14.67 14.82
CA GLY A 295 -12.05 -14.81 15.17
C GLY A 295 -12.34 -14.82 16.67
N TYR A 296 -11.35 -14.55 17.52
CA TYR A 296 -11.51 -14.55 18.97
C TYR A 296 -11.62 -13.13 19.53
N ASN A 297 -12.69 -12.82 20.26
CA ASN A 297 -12.90 -11.50 20.88
C ASN A 297 -13.08 -11.64 22.39
N SER A 298 -12.03 -11.33 23.15
CA SER A 298 -12.01 -11.45 24.61
C SER A 298 -13.08 -10.63 25.34
N ALA A 299 -13.41 -9.44 24.82
CA ALA A 299 -14.43 -8.59 25.43
C ALA A 299 -15.84 -9.20 25.27
N LYS A 300 -16.15 -9.72 24.08
CA LYS A 300 -17.40 -10.46 23.82
C LYS A 300 -17.49 -11.71 24.69
N ASP A 301 -16.41 -12.47 24.79
CA ASP A 301 -16.35 -13.67 25.63
C ASP A 301 -16.55 -13.35 27.11
N PHE A 302 -15.90 -12.30 27.62
CA PHE A 302 -16.08 -11.84 28.99
C PHE A 302 -17.52 -11.42 29.24
N THR A 303 -18.11 -10.63 28.33
CA THR A 303 -19.51 -10.18 28.43
C THR A 303 -20.46 -11.37 28.48
N ASN A 304 -20.28 -12.34 27.57
CA ASN A 304 -21.07 -13.57 27.55
C ASN A 304 -20.95 -14.37 28.86
N ASN A 305 -19.74 -14.44 29.43
CA ASN A 305 -19.50 -15.15 30.69
C ASN A 305 -20.15 -14.44 31.89
N VAL A 306 -20.08 -13.10 31.95
CA VAL A 306 -20.73 -12.30 32.99
C VAL A 306 -22.25 -12.43 32.89
N THR A 307 -22.83 -12.34 31.68
CA THR A 307 -24.27 -12.52 31.48
C THR A 307 -24.73 -13.91 31.93
N LYS A 308 -24.02 -14.97 31.54
CA LYS A 308 -24.31 -16.34 32.00
C LYS A 308 -24.22 -16.47 33.53
N TRP A 309 -23.24 -15.82 34.15
CA TRP A 309 -23.09 -15.83 35.60
C TRP A 309 -24.27 -15.12 36.30
N LEU A 310 -24.68 -13.95 35.80
CA LEU A 310 -25.84 -13.21 36.31
C LEU A 310 -27.15 -13.99 36.14
N GLU A 311 -27.38 -14.60 34.98
CA GLU A 311 -28.54 -15.48 34.74
C GLU A 311 -28.56 -16.64 35.74
N SER A 312 -27.41 -17.26 35.99
CA SER A 312 -27.30 -18.37 36.96
C SER A 312 -27.57 -17.93 38.41
N GLN A 313 -27.16 -16.73 38.79
CA GLN A 313 -27.42 -16.12 40.10
C GLN A 313 -28.92 -15.81 40.26
N THR A 314 -29.53 -15.24 39.22
CA THR A 314 -30.95 -14.86 39.22
C THR A 314 -31.85 -16.09 39.28
N ALA A 315 -31.51 -17.15 38.52
CA ALA A 315 -32.19 -18.44 38.60
C ALA A 315 -32.08 -19.05 40.01
N ARG A 316 -30.89 -19.03 40.63
CA ARG A 316 -30.71 -19.51 42.01
C ARG A 316 -31.53 -18.72 43.03
N ALA A 317 -31.63 -17.40 42.88
CA ALA A 317 -32.43 -16.55 43.77
C ALA A 317 -33.94 -16.83 43.65
N LEU A 318 -34.45 -17.10 42.45
CA LEU A 318 -35.85 -17.51 42.24
C LEU A 318 -36.15 -18.85 42.92
N PHE A 319 -35.27 -19.85 42.76
CA PHE A 319 -35.42 -21.16 43.41
C PHE A 319 -35.36 -21.11 44.95
N LEU A 320 -34.67 -20.12 45.53
CA LEU A 320 -34.54 -19.97 46.98
C LEU A 320 -35.70 -19.17 47.61
N ASN A 321 -36.39 -18.34 46.83
CA ASN A 321 -37.53 -17.52 47.29
C ASN A 321 -38.90 -18.20 47.12
N GLU A 322 -38.98 -19.37 46.49
CA GLU A 322 -40.21 -20.18 46.37
C GLU A 322 -40.40 -21.21 47.52
N LYS A 323 -39.70 -21.05 48.65
CA LYS A 323 -39.92 -21.81 49.90
C LYS A 323 -40.45 -20.91 51.00
#